data_AF-A3SMR2-F1
#
_entry.id   AF-A3SMR2-F1
#
_cell.length_a   1.000
_cell.length_b   1.000
_cell.length_c   1.000
_cell.angle_alpha   90.00
_cell.angle_beta   90.00
_cell.angle_gamma   90.00
#
_symmetry.space_group_name_H-M   'P 1'
#
loop_
_entity.id
_entity.type
_entity.pdbx_description
1 polymer ?
#
loop_
_entity_poly.entity_id
_entity_poly.type
_entity_poly.pdbx_seq_one_letter_code
_entity_poly.pdbx_strand_id
1 'polypeptide(L)'
;MIIKIRNGNGEALAAERAGMVVSRFQAKAAMLEAGILEKVEAIVEQGDQVFRLAWSEATEFRRTSAAINSLGEASGLTQEDLDELFRAAAKIEV
;
A
#
# COMPACT_ATOMS: atom_id res chain seq x y z
N MET A 1 -2.92 26.86 28.71
CA MET A 1 -3.54 26.59 27.40
C MET A 1 -2.41 26.59 26.37
N ILE A 2 -1.85 25.42 26.08
CA ILE A 2 -0.68 25.27 25.18
C ILE A 2 -1.19 25.11 23.75
N ILE A 3 -0.81 26.05 22.89
CA ILE A 3 -1.13 26.08 21.47
C ILE A 3 -0.41 24.88 20.84
N LYS A 4 -1.14 23.83 20.46
CA LYS A 4 -0.61 22.73 19.64
C LYS A 4 -0.24 23.33 18.28
N ILE A 5 1.06 23.43 18.01
CA ILE A 5 1.58 23.77 16.68
C ILE A 5 1.14 22.63 15.76
N ARG A 6 0.15 22.86 14.89
CA ARG A 6 -0.25 21.91 13.84
C ARG A 6 0.92 21.76 12.88
N ASN A 7 1.52 20.58 12.85
CA ASN A 7 2.50 20.25 11.83
C ASN A 7 1.77 19.94 10.52
N GLY A 8 1.40 20.98 9.78
CA GLY A 8 0.45 20.90 8.65
C GLY A 8 0.85 19.95 7.53
N ASN A 9 2.15 19.69 7.33
CA ASN A 9 2.61 18.78 6.28
C ASN A 9 2.43 17.30 6.64
N GLY A 10 2.64 16.94 7.92
CA GLY A 10 2.44 15.57 8.40
C GLY A 10 0.95 15.22 8.51
N GLU A 11 0.12 16.18 8.92
CA GLU A 11 -1.35 16.00 8.96
C GLU A 11 -1.94 15.83 7.55
N ALA A 12 -1.45 16.57 6.55
CA ALA A 12 -1.87 16.44 5.16
C ALA A 12 -1.51 15.06 4.57
N LEU A 13 -0.28 14.59 4.78
CA LEU A 13 0.16 13.27 4.30
C LEU A 13 -0.62 12.13 4.96
N ALA A 14 -0.88 12.24 6.28
CA ALA A 14 -1.71 11.25 6.97
C ALA A 14 -3.15 11.21 6.43
N ALA A 15 -3.73 12.38 6.13
CA ALA A 15 -5.06 12.48 5.52
C ALA A 15 -5.08 11.89 4.10
N GLU A 16 -4.04 12.14 3.31
CA GLU A 16 -3.89 11.56 1.97
C GLU A 16 -3.86 10.02 2.05
N ARG A 17 -2.96 9.45 2.86
CA ARG A 17 -2.85 7.99 3.07
C ARG A 17 -4.15 7.38 3.56
N ALA A 18 -4.91 8.08 4.41
CA ALA A 18 -6.21 7.61 4.90
C ALA A 18 -7.26 7.49 3.77
N GLY A 19 -7.15 8.30 2.72
CA GLY A 19 -8.03 8.25 1.55
C GLY A 19 -7.56 7.33 0.43
N MET A 20 -6.31 6.86 0.45
CA MET A 20 -5.77 5.97 -0.59
C MET A 20 -6.32 4.56 -0.47
N VAL A 21 -7.22 4.22 -1.39
CA VAL A 21 -7.78 2.87 -1.57
C VAL A 21 -7.73 2.52 -3.05
N VAL A 22 -7.23 1.33 -3.37
CA VAL A 22 -7.13 0.82 -4.75
C VAL A 22 -7.67 -0.60 -4.81
N SER A 23 -8.22 -1.00 -5.95
CA SER A 23 -8.63 -2.39 -6.14
C SER A 23 -7.42 -3.31 -6.15
N ARG A 24 -7.63 -4.61 -5.88
CA ARG A 24 -6.56 -5.61 -5.99
C ARG A 24 -5.90 -5.60 -7.38
N PHE A 25 -6.71 -5.42 -8.43
CA PHE A 25 -6.20 -5.35 -9.81
C PHE A 25 -5.28 -4.14 -9.98
N GLN A 26 -5.73 -2.95 -9.60
CA GLN A 26 -4.95 -1.71 -9.71
C GLN A 26 -3.61 -1.82 -8.98
N ALA A 27 -3.60 -2.37 -7.77
CA ALA A 27 -2.37 -2.57 -7.02
C ALA A 27 -1.41 -3.55 -7.71
N LYS A 28 -1.90 -4.71 -8.14
CA LYS A 28 -1.07 -5.71 -8.83
C LYS A 28 -0.54 -5.19 -10.17
N ALA A 29 -1.36 -4.46 -10.93
CA ALA A 29 -0.95 -3.84 -12.18
C ALA A 29 0.17 -2.80 -11.95
N ALA A 30 0.03 -1.92 -10.96
CA ALA A 30 1.10 -0.96 -10.62
C ALA A 30 2.38 -1.65 -10.14
N MET A 31 2.26 -2.73 -9.36
CA MET A 31 3.42 -3.54 -8.94
C MET A 31 4.11 -4.22 -10.14
N LEU A 32 3.33 -4.65 -11.13
CA LEU A 32 3.85 -5.25 -12.36
C LEU A 32 4.59 -4.20 -13.20
N GLU A 33 4.01 -3.01 -13.37
CA GLU A 33 4.64 -1.89 -14.07
C GLU A 33 5.93 -1.43 -13.37
N ALA A 34 5.97 -1.46 -12.04
CA ALA A 34 7.16 -1.19 -11.25
C ALA A 34 8.18 -2.34 -11.22
N GLY A 35 7.87 -3.51 -11.81
CA GLY A 35 8.75 -4.67 -11.83
C GLY A 35 8.96 -5.35 -10.47
N ILE A 36 8.07 -5.11 -9.49
CA ILE A 36 8.20 -5.64 -8.12
C ILE A 36 7.18 -6.75 -7.81
N LEU A 37 6.19 -6.98 -8.67
CA LEU A 37 5.09 -7.91 -8.38
C LEU A 37 5.60 -9.32 -8.01
N GLU A 38 6.53 -9.89 -8.79
CA GLU A 38 7.07 -11.22 -8.52
C GLU A 38 7.72 -11.32 -7.14
N LYS A 39 8.46 -10.28 -6.73
CA LYS A 39 9.10 -10.22 -5.40
C LYS A 39 8.03 -10.18 -4.29
N VAL A 40 7.01 -9.36 -4.47
CA VAL A 40 5.89 -9.25 -3.52
C VAL A 40 5.16 -10.58 -3.39
N GLU A 41 4.88 -11.25 -4.51
CA GLU A 41 4.19 -12.54 -4.51
C GLU A 41 5.02 -13.63 -3.82
N ALA A 42 6.33 -13.68 -4.03
CA ALA A 42 7.22 -14.61 -3.32
C ALA A 42 7.21 -14.41 -1.79
N ILE A 43 7.08 -13.16 -1.31
CA ILE A 43 6.94 -12.88 0.13
C ILE A 43 5.58 -13.33 0.65
N VAL A 44 4.50 -13.08 -0.11
CA VAL A 44 3.16 -13.52 0.25
C VAL A 44 3.08 -15.04 0.38
N GLU A 45 3.73 -15.78 -0.52
CA GLU A 45 3.76 -17.24 -0.48
C GLU A 45 4.34 -17.78 0.83
N GLN A 46 5.33 -17.09 1.41
CA GLN A 46 5.97 -17.44 2.68
C GLN A 46 5.12 -17.12 3.92
N GLY A 47 4.06 -16.33 3.76
CA GLY A 47 3.14 -15.98 4.85
C GLY A 47 2.27 -17.15 5.33
N ASP A 48 1.46 -16.92 6.35
CA ASP A 48 0.49 -17.92 6.79
C ASP A 48 -0.71 -18.05 5.80
N GLN A 49 -1.56 -19.04 6.03
CA GLN A 49 -2.71 -19.31 5.15
C GLN A 49 -3.70 -18.15 5.12
N VAL A 50 -3.89 -17.44 6.24
CA VAL A 50 -4.83 -16.31 6.33
C VAL A 50 -4.29 -15.12 5.54
N PHE A 51 -2.99 -14.86 5.60
CA PHE A 51 -2.34 -13.80 4.83
C PHE A 51 -2.43 -14.04 3.32
N ARG A 52 -2.16 -15.27 2.87
CA ARG A 52 -2.33 -15.64 1.45
C ARG A 52 -3.78 -15.49 0.99
N LEU A 53 -4.74 -15.93 1.81
CA LEU A 53 -6.16 -15.79 1.50
C LEU A 53 -6.58 -14.32 1.44
N ALA A 54 -6.12 -13.49 2.38
CA ALA A 54 -6.40 -12.06 2.35
C ALA A 54 -5.82 -11.39 1.10
N TRP A 55 -4.59 -11.76 0.69
CA TRP A 55 -3.99 -11.26 -0.55
C TRP A 55 -4.76 -11.69 -1.81
N SER A 56 -5.26 -12.93 -1.85
CA SER A 56 -5.98 -13.47 -3.01
C SER A 56 -7.44 -13.02 -3.09
N GLU A 57 -8.11 -12.81 -1.95
CA GLU A 57 -9.56 -12.56 -1.89
C GLU A 57 -9.93 -11.10 -1.62
N ALA A 58 -9.00 -10.27 -1.12
CA ALA A 58 -9.29 -8.86 -0.93
C ALA A 58 -9.74 -8.22 -2.25
N THR A 59 -10.81 -7.43 -2.16
CA THR A 59 -11.33 -6.63 -3.27
C THR A 59 -10.61 -5.29 -3.39
N GLU A 60 -10.12 -4.78 -2.26
CA GLU A 60 -9.44 -3.50 -2.14
C GLU A 60 -8.24 -3.58 -1.18
N PHE A 61 -7.24 -2.75 -1.43
CA PHE A 61 -6.13 -2.50 -0.54
C PHE A 61 -6.15 -1.04 -0.08
N ARG A 62 -5.91 -0.85 1.21
CA ARG A 62 -5.88 0.46 1.86
C ARG A 62 -4.46 0.78 2.24
N ARG A 63 -4.00 2.00 1.96
CA ARG A 63 -2.62 2.42 2.28
C ARG A 63 -2.32 2.38 3.77
N THR A 64 -3.33 2.53 4.61
CA THR A 64 -3.25 2.43 6.07
C THR A 64 -3.27 1.00 6.62
N SER A 65 -3.41 -0.02 5.77
CA SER A 65 -3.40 -1.42 6.19
C SER A 65 -2.04 -1.82 6.77
N ALA A 66 -2.02 -2.35 7.99
CA ALA A 66 -0.80 -2.87 8.61
C ALA A 66 -0.16 -3.98 7.77
N ALA A 67 -0.97 -4.86 7.18
CA ALA A 67 -0.51 -5.94 6.31
C ALA A 67 0.21 -5.41 5.05
N ILE A 68 -0.32 -4.36 4.42
CA ILE A 68 0.29 -3.74 3.24
C ILE A 68 1.59 -3.01 3.61
N ASN A 69 1.63 -2.33 4.75
CA ASN A 69 2.85 -1.68 5.26
C ASN A 69 3.96 -2.71 5.49
N SER A 70 3.66 -3.79 6.21
CA SER A 70 4.63 -4.86 6.48
C SER A 70 5.10 -5.55 5.20
N LEU A 71 4.21 -5.74 4.22
CA LEU A 71 4.57 -6.32 2.93
C LEU A 71 5.48 -5.41 2.11
N GLY A 72 5.22 -4.10 2.10
CA GLY A 72 6.09 -3.13 1.45
C GLY A 72 7.48 -3.08 2.06
N GLU A 73 7.57 -3.05 3.39
CA GLU A 73 8.84 -3.08 4.12
C GLU A 73 9.63 -4.37 3.84
N ALA A 74 8.97 -5.53 3.86
CA ALA A 74 9.59 -6.81 3.49
C ALA A 74 10.05 -6.85 2.02
N SER A 75 9.38 -6.08 1.16
CA SER A 75 9.73 -5.89 -0.24
C SER A 75 10.82 -4.83 -0.45
N GLY A 76 11.33 -4.21 0.61
CA GLY A 76 12.36 -3.17 0.56
C GLY A 76 11.86 -1.80 0.10
N LEU A 77 10.55 -1.57 0.15
CA LEU A 77 9.93 -0.29 -0.17
C LEU A 77 9.92 0.62 1.06
N THR A 78 10.20 1.90 0.85
CA THR A 78 9.97 2.95 1.84
C THR A 78 8.48 3.29 1.94
N GLN A 79 8.13 4.09 2.95
CA GLN A 79 6.76 4.57 3.10
C GLN A 79 6.38 5.53 1.95
N GLU A 80 7.36 6.28 1.44
CA GLU A 80 7.24 7.13 0.26
C GLU A 80 7.03 6.31 -1.01
N ASP A 81 7.79 5.23 -1.23
CA ASP A 81 7.62 4.34 -2.39
C ASP A 81 6.21 3.71 -2.40
N LEU A 82 5.71 3.31 -1.21
CA LEU A 82 4.35 2.82 -1.07
C LEU A 82 3.31 3.90 -1.42
N ASP A 83 3.53 5.16 -1.04
CA ASP A 83 2.62 6.24 -1.42
C ASP A 83 2.62 6.46 -2.93
N GLU A 84 3.80 6.43 -3.57
CA GLU A 84 3.92 6.54 -5.02
C GLU A 84 3.25 5.38 -5.76
N LEU A 85 3.40 4.15 -5.25
CA LEU A 85 2.75 2.97 -5.80
C LEU A 85 1.22 3.08 -5.74
N PHE A 86 0.66 3.56 -4.61
CA PHE A 86 -0.78 3.78 -4.48
C PHE A 86 -1.27 4.90 -5.41
N ARG A 87 -0.50 5.99 -5.56
CA ARG A 87 -0.83 7.06 -6.53
C ARG A 87 -0.77 6.58 -7.97
N ALA A 88 0.16 5.68 -8.31
CA ALA A 88 0.25 5.08 -9.64
C ALA A 88 -0.93 4.13 -9.88
N ALA A 89 -1.20 3.22 -8.95
CA ALA A 89 -2.32 2.28 -9.00
C ALA A 89 -3.68 2.98 -9.16
N ALA A 90 -3.90 4.10 -8.48
CA ALA A 90 -5.15 4.86 -8.56
C ALA A 90 -5.43 5.45 -9.96
N LYS A 91 -4.43 5.52 -10.84
CA LYS A 91 -4.57 6.01 -12.23
C LYS A 91 -4.90 4.89 -13.23
N ILE A 92 -4.88 3.63 -12.79
CA ILE A 92 -5.16 2.48 -13.66
C ILE A 92 -6.67 2.30 -13.76
N GLU A 93 -7.19 2.42 -14.98
CA GLU A 93 -8.60 2.22 -15.33
C GLU A 93 -8.79 0.89 -16.05
N VAL A 94 -9.87 0.17 -15.71
CA VAL A 94 -10.30 -1.09 -16.34
C VAL A 94 -11.80 -1.15 -16.54
#